data_AF-A0AAE3TEE9-F1
#
_entry.id   AF-A0AAE3TEE9-F1
#
_cell.length_a   1.000
_cell.length_b   1.000
_cell.length_c   1.000
_cell.angle_alpha   90.00
_cell.angle_beta   90.00
_cell.angle_gamma   90.00
#
_symmetry.space_group_name_H-M   'P 1'
#
loop_
_entity.id
_entity.type
_entity.pdbx_description
1 polymer ?
#
loop_
_entity_poly.entity_id
_entity_poly.type
_entity_poly.pdbx_seq_one_letter_code
_entity_poly.pdbx_strand_id
1 'polypeptide(L)'
;MEYLKQIVDYGIIGILVLLSIISVAIAIERIGYYRKVDVLKFSNVKELETDLTRGLHIIATIGANAPYIGLLGTVLGIMLTFYTIGQEGLVDSKKVMVGLALALKATAMGLLVAIPSIFLYNFLLRKVKEKLTFWEVKNGRKRV
;
A
#
# COMPACT_ATOMS: atom_id res chain seq x y z
N MET A 1 -1.11 6.40 30.45
CA MET A 1 -2.03 5.92 29.38
C MET A 1 -1.97 6.77 28.11
N GLU A 2 -1.83 8.09 28.22
CA GLU A 2 -1.69 8.99 27.07
C GLU A 2 -0.47 8.69 26.18
N TYR A 3 0.65 8.28 26.79
CA TYR A 3 1.85 7.82 26.09
C TYR A 3 1.60 6.57 25.23
N LEU A 4 0.81 5.60 25.71
CA LEU A 4 0.50 4.37 24.98
C LEU A 4 -0.40 4.65 23.77
N LYS A 5 -1.36 5.57 23.92
CA LYS A 5 -2.20 6.05 22.82
C LYS A 5 -1.38 6.78 21.75
N GLN A 6 -0.44 7.63 22.17
CA GLN A 6 0.48 8.29 21.24
C GLN A 6 1.37 7.30 20.49
N ILE A 7 1.94 6.30 21.17
CA ILE A 7 2.76 5.27 20.52
C ILE A 7 1.96 4.51 19.46
N VAL A 8 0.72 4.12 19.77
CA VAL A 8 -0.15 3.43 18.82
C VAL A 8 -0.45 4.33 17.62
N ASP A 9 -0.93 5.56 17.86
CA ASP A 9 -1.29 6.49 16.79
C ASP A 9 -0.09 6.82 15.89
N TYR A 10 1.07 7.19 16.47
CA TYR A 10 2.27 7.52 15.70
C TYR A 10 2.91 6.28 15.05
N GLY A 11 2.83 5.12 15.69
CA GLY A 11 3.34 3.87 15.13
C GLY A 11 2.60 3.46 13.87
N ILE A 12 1.26 3.49 13.89
CA ILE A 12 0.43 3.13 12.73
C ILE A 12 0.61 4.13 11.60
N ILE A 13 0.57 5.43 11.90
CA ILE A 13 0.79 6.46 10.89
C ILE A 13 2.21 6.35 10.31
N GLY A 14 3.22 6.12 11.14
CA GLY A 14 4.60 5.93 10.70
C GLY A 14 4.76 4.74 9.75
N ILE A 15 4.15 3.60 10.07
CA ILE A 15 4.12 2.42 9.20
C ILE A 15 3.42 2.75 7.89
N LEU A 16 2.24 3.36 7.93
CA LEU A 16 1.49 3.71 6.72
C LEU A 16 2.25 4.68 5.81
N VAL A 17 2.91 5.69 6.38
CA VAL A 17 3.75 6.64 5.63
C VAL A 17 4.92 5.92 4.99
N LEU A 18 5.61 5.04 5.74
CA LEU A 18 6.72 4.25 5.21
C LEU A 18 6.27 3.34 4.05
N LEU A 19 5.13 2.66 4.19
CA LEU A 19 4.57 1.84 3.12
C LEU A 19 4.18 2.68 1.89
N SER A 20 3.63 3.88 2.10
CA SER A 20 3.31 4.82 1.02
C SER A 20 4.56 5.23 0.25
N ILE A 21 5.63 5.60 0.95
CA ILE A 21 6.92 5.98 0.34
C ILE A 21 7.49 4.80 -0.46
N ILE A 22 7.50 3.59 0.10
CA ILE A 22 7.99 2.40 -0.60
C ILE A 22 7.17 2.13 -1.86
N SER A 23 5.84 2.18 -1.76
CA SER A 23 4.96 1.94 -2.90
C SER A 23 5.20 2.95 -4.02
N VAL A 24 5.35 4.22 -3.70
CA VAL A 24 5.59 5.28 -4.69
C VAL A 24 6.99 5.18 -5.29
N ALA A 25 8.00 4.92 -4.47
CA ALA A 25 9.38 4.76 -4.92
C ALA A 25 9.52 3.62 -5.94
N ILE A 26 8.97 2.45 -5.62
CA ILE A 26 8.96 1.30 -6.55
C ILE A 26 8.20 1.69 -7.81
N ALA A 27 7.03 2.33 -7.70
CA ALA A 27 6.26 2.70 -8.87
C ALA A 27 7.04 3.64 -9.82
N ILE A 28 7.74 4.63 -9.28
CA ILE A 28 8.57 5.55 -10.05
C ILE A 28 9.71 4.82 -10.75
N GLU A 29 10.43 3.94 -10.03
CA GLU A 29 11.50 3.12 -10.59
C GLU A 29 10.99 2.29 -11.77
N ARG A 30 9.84 1.62 -11.61
CA ARG A 30 9.23 0.78 -12.64
C ARG A 30 8.76 1.56 -13.85
N ILE A 31 8.17 2.75 -13.66
CA ILE A 31 7.80 3.63 -14.78
C ILE A 31 9.03 4.04 -15.58
N GLY A 32 10.12 4.39 -14.90
CA GLY A 32 11.39 4.73 -15.53
C GLY A 32 11.98 3.55 -16.32
N TYR A 33 11.91 2.36 -15.74
CA TYR A 33 12.36 1.12 -16.37
C TYR A 33 11.60 0.80 -17.66
N TYR A 34 10.26 0.85 -17.64
CA TYR A 34 9.42 0.55 -18.82
C TYR A 34 9.62 1.49 -20.00
N ARG A 35 10.12 2.71 -19.75
CA ARG A 35 10.45 3.68 -20.81
C ARG A 35 11.78 3.35 -21.51
N LYS A 36 12.72 2.71 -20.80
CA LYS A 36 14.08 2.46 -21.29
C LYS A 36 14.31 1.02 -21.77
N VAL A 37 13.52 0.07 -21.28
CA VAL A 37 13.70 -1.35 -21.58
C VAL A 37 13.40 -1.65 -23.06
N ASP A 38 14.37 -2.30 -23.71
CA ASP A 38 14.18 -2.87 -25.04
C ASP A 38 13.75 -4.33 -24.89
N VAL A 39 12.46 -4.57 -25.06
CA VAL A 39 11.86 -5.89 -24.86
C VAL A 39 12.35 -6.92 -25.88
N LEU A 40 12.83 -6.49 -27.06
CA LEU A 40 13.23 -7.40 -28.13
C LEU A 40 14.58 -8.10 -27.86
N LYS A 41 15.33 -7.66 -26.85
CA LYS A 41 16.59 -8.28 -26.45
C LYS A 41 16.40 -9.58 -25.65
N PHE A 42 15.21 -9.81 -25.11
CA PHE A 42 14.92 -10.99 -24.33
C PHE A 42 14.61 -12.18 -25.25
N SER A 43 15.30 -13.30 -25.01
CA SER A 43 15.13 -14.54 -25.78
C SER A 43 13.90 -15.34 -25.32
N ASN A 44 13.51 -15.20 -24.06
CA ASN A 44 12.43 -15.95 -23.44
C ASN A 44 11.34 -15.02 -22.86
N VAL A 45 10.08 -15.30 -23.19
CA VAL A 45 8.92 -14.54 -22.67
C VAL A 45 8.83 -14.59 -21.14
N LYS A 46 9.20 -15.72 -20.53
CA LYS A 46 9.18 -15.89 -19.06
C LYS A 46 10.22 -15.02 -18.37
N GLU A 47 11.37 -14.81 -19.01
CA GLU A 47 12.44 -13.95 -18.50
C GLU A 47 12.00 -12.49 -18.57
N LEU A 48 11.41 -12.08 -19.69
CA LEU A 48 10.81 -10.76 -19.87
C LEU A 48 9.68 -10.51 -18.85
N GLU A 49 8.78 -11.47 -18.64
CA GLU A 49 7.70 -11.36 -17.67
C GLU A 49 8.22 -11.21 -16.23
N THR A 50 9.20 -12.03 -15.84
CA THR A 50 9.82 -11.97 -14.51
C THR A 50 10.46 -10.60 -14.28
N ASP A 51 11.18 -10.10 -15.28
CA ASP A 51 11.85 -8.81 -15.20
C ASP A 51 10.85 -7.65 -15.17
N LEU A 52 9.79 -7.71 -15.98
CA LEU A 52 8.71 -6.72 -16.02
C LEU A 52 7.82 -6.72 -14.77
N THR A 53 7.63 -7.85 -14.09
CA THR A 53 6.79 -7.93 -12.88
C THR A 53 7.57 -7.67 -11.57
N ARG A 54 8.88 -7.51 -11.64
CA ARG A 54 9.73 -7.23 -10.48
C ARG A 54 9.22 -6.02 -9.68
N GLY A 55 9.06 -6.21 -8.36
CA GLY A 55 8.59 -5.18 -7.43
C GLY A 55 7.07 -4.90 -7.44
N LEU A 56 6.31 -5.34 -8.45
CA LEU A 56 4.86 -5.12 -8.50
C LEU A 56 4.12 -5.83 -7.35
N HIS A 57 4.61 -7.00 -6.94
CA HIS A 57 4.06 -7.74 -5.81
C HIS A 57 4.09 -6.92 -4.51
N ILE A 58 5.14 -6.13 -4.27
CA ILE A 58 5.26 -5.28 -3.08
C ILE A 58 4.18 -4.21 -3.09
N ILE A 59 3.97 -3.53 -4.23
CA ILE A 59 2.91 -2.52 -4.38
C ILE A 59 1.53 -3.15 -4.16
N ALA A 60 1.30 -4.35 -4.70
CA ALA A 60 0.04 -5.08 -4.52
C ALA A 60 -0.19 -5.43 -3.04
N THR A 61 0.83 -5.95 -2.36
CA THR A 61 0.75 -6.29 -0.93
C THR A 61 0.48 -5.05 -0.08
N ILE A 62 1.15 -3.93 -0.36
CA ILE A 62 0.91 -2.66 0.35
C ILE A 62 -0.52 -2.19 0.13
N GLY A 63 -0.98 -2.15 -1.12
CA GLY A 63 -2.33 -1.74 -1.47
C GLY A 63 -3.41 -2.59 -0.79
N ALA A 64 -3.21 -3.90 -0.72
CA ALA A 64 -4.15 -4.82 -0.07
C ALA A 64 -4.13 -4.73 1.46
N ASN A 65 -2.97 -4.47 2.08
CA ASN A 65 -2.82 -4.54 3.54
C ASN A 65 -2.92 -3.18 4.27
N ALA A 66 -2.66 -2.06 3.58
CA ALA A 66 -2.76 -0.73 4.19
C ALA A 66 -4.13 -0.43 4.84
N PRO A 67 -5.30 -0.83 4.28
CA PRO A 67 -6.59 -0.64 4.94
C PRO A 67 -6.70 -1.42 6.26
N TYR A 68 -6.16 -2.65 6.29
CA TYR A 68 -6.18 -3.49 7.49
C TYR A 68 -5.28 -2.95 8.60
N ILE A 69 -4.16 -2.34 8.25
CA ILE A 69 -3.29 -1.63 9.21
C ILE A 69 -4.06 -0.43 9.82
N GLY A 70 -4.79 0.33 8.99
CA GLY A 70 -5.63 1.42 9.49
C GLY A 70 -6.80 0.95 10.36
N LEU A 71 -7.44 -0.18 10.01
CA LEU A 71 -8.48 -0.81 10.81
C LEU A 71 -7.95 -1.27 12.18
N LEU A 72 -6.78 -1.93 12.19
CA LEU A 72 -6.10 -2.33 13.42
C LEU A 72 -5.87 -1.13 14.34
N GLY A 73 -5.48 0.02 13.76
CA GLY A 73 -5.33 1.25 14.51
C GLY A 73 -6.59 1.75 15.17
N THR A 74 -7.71 1.71 14.46
CA THR A 74 -9.00 2.06 15.03
C THR A 74 -9.38 1.13 16.18
N VAL A 75 -9.19 -0.19 16.01
CA VAL A 75 -9.47 -1.18 17.07
C VAL A 75 -8.63 -0.90 18.32
N LEU A 76 -7.32 -0.67 18.17
CA LEU A 76 -6.44 -0.37 19.29
C LEU A 76 -6.80 0.97 19.97
N GLY A 77 -7.13 2.00 19.21
CA GLY A 77 -7.54 3.31 19.73
C GLY A 77 -8.85 3.26 20.52
N ILE A 78 -9.85 2.53 20.01
CA ILE A 78 -11.12 2.30 20.71
C ILE A 78 -10.89 1.51 22.00
N MET A 79 -10.10 0.43 21.94
CA MET A 79 -9.77 -0.40 23.09
C MET A 79 -9.08 0.41 24.19
N LEU A 80 -8.10 1.25 23.85
CA LEU A 80 -7.41 2.13 24.80
C LEU A 80 -8.35 3.18 25.42
N THR A 81 -9.30 3.69 24.63
CA THR A 81 -10.31 4.64 25.12
C THR A 81 -11.19 3.99 26.17
N PHE A 82 -11.75 2.80 25.90
CA PHE A 82 -12.57 2.07 26.87
C PHE A 82 -11.80 1.61 28.11
N TYR A 83 -10.56 1.18 27.94
CA TYR A 83 -9.71 0.81 29.07
C TYR A 83 -9.47 1.98 30.03
N THR A 84 -9.23 3.18 29.50
CA THR A 84 -9.02 4.39 30.31
C THR A 84 -10.27 4.76 31.10
N ILE A 85 -11.45 4.67 30.47
CA ILE A 85 -12.74 4.92 31.15
C ILE A 85 -12.96 3.92 32.30
N GLY A 86 -12.64 2.63 32.07
CA GLY A 86 -12.76 1.60 33.08
C GLY A 86 -11.85 1.81 34.30
N GLN A 87 -10.72 2.51 34.13
CA GLN A 87 -9.83 2.88 35.24
C GLN A 87 -10.26 4.16 35.98
N GLU A 88 -10.76 5.16 35.26
CA GLU A 88 -11.16 6.45 35.85
C GLU A 88 -12.48 6.38 36.63
N GLY A 89 -13.34 5.38 36.35
CA GLY A 89 -14.62 5.16 37.05
C GLY A 89 -15.70 6.22 36.78
N LEU A 90 -15.33 7.39 36.25
CA LEU A 90 -16.21 8.45 35.78
C LEU A 90 -16.20 8.50 34.25
N VAL A 91 -17.39 8.45 33.64
CA VAL A 91 -17.55 8.53 32.19
C VAL A 91 -17.64 10.00 31.77
N ASP A 92 -16.56 10.54 31.21
CA ASP A 92 -16.59 11.83 30.50
C ASP A 92 -16.89 11.60 29.01
N SER A 93 -18.14 11.85 28.62
CA SER A 93 -18.61 11.67 27.24
C SER A 93 -17.79 12.45 26.21
N LYS A 94 -17.27 13.64 26.56
CA LYS A 94 -16.47 14.45 25.65
C LYS A 94 -15.13 13.77 25.37
N LYS A 95 -14.47 13.22 26.40
CA LYS A 95 -13.22 12.44 26.22
C LYS A 95 -13.44 11.22 25.34
N VAL A 96 -14.58 10.51 25.52
CA VAL A 96 -14.91 9.34 24.70
C VAL A 96 -15.02 9.73 23.23
N MET A 97 -15.81 10.75 22.92
CA MET A 97 -16.02 11.21 21.54
C MET A 97 -14.70 11.61 20.86
N VAL A 98 -13.82 12.31 21.58
CA VAL A 98 -12.50 12.69 21.09
C VAL A 98 -11.61 11.46 20.85
N GLY A 99 -11.62 10.48 21.76
CA GLY A 99 -10.89 9.22 21.62
C GLY A 99 -11.29 8.43 20.37
N LEU A 100 -12.59 8.29 20.14
CA LEU A 100 -13.14 7.61 18.98
C LEU A 100 -12.83 8.35 17.67
N ALA A 101 -12.94 9.68 17.66
CA ALA A 101 -12.61 10.49 16.48
C ALA A 101 -11.14 10.33 16.06
N LEU A 102 -10.22 10.28 17.03
CA LEU A 102 -8.80 10.06 16.77
C LEU A 102 -8.53 8.65 16.23
N ALA A 103 -9.24 7.63 16.72
CA ALA A 103 -9.14 6.27 16.20
C ALA A 103 -9.53 6.21 14.71
N LEU A 104 -10.64 6.85 14.32
CA LEU A 104 -11.12 6.89 12.92
C LEU A 104 -10.10 7.50 11.95
N LYS A 105 -9.24 8.42 12.42
CA LYS A 105 -8.15 8.99 11.62
C LYS A 105 -7.21 7.89 11.08
N ALA A 106 -6.93 6.84 11.86
CA ALA A 106 -6.02 5.76 11.45
C ALA A 106 -6.57 5.00 10.23
N THR A 107 -7.87 4.71 10.20
CA THR A 107 -8.52 4.08 9.04
C THR A 107 -8.49 4.99 7.82
N ALA A 108 -8.76 6.30 7.98
CA ALA A 108 -8.69 7.25 6.88
C ALA A 108 -7.28 7.28 6.25
N MET A 109 -6.23 7.27 7.08
CA MET A 109 -4.85 7.17 6.62
C MET A 109 -4.56 5.86 5.88
N GLY A 110 -5.07 4.73 6.37
CA GLY A 110 -4.91 3.43 5.71
C GLY A 110 -5.50 3.43 4.29
N LEU A 111 -6.68 4.03 4.12
CA LEU A 111 -7.32 4.19 2.81
C LEU A 111 -6.55 5.15 1.90
N LEU A 112 -6.05 6.26 2.45
CA LEU A 112 -5.22 7.22 1.70
C LEU A 112 -3.94 6.59 1.14
N VAL A 113 -3.39 5.57 1.78
CA VAL A 113 -2.23 4.81 1.27
C VAL A 113 -2.67 3.73 0.29
N ALA A 114 -3.74 2.99 0.61
CA ALA A 114 -4.19 1.87 -0.20
C ALA A 114 -4.65 2.26 -1.61
N ILE A 115 -5.45 3.34 -1.72
CA ILE A 115 -6.07 3.75 -2.98
C ILE A 115 -4.99 4.10 -4.04
N PRO A 116 -4.00 4.97 -3.75
CA PRO A 116 -2.92 5.23 -4.69
C PRO A 116 -2.06 4.00 -5.01
N SER A 117 -1.75 3.16 -4.02
CA SER A 117 -0.94 1.95 -4.24
C SER A 117 -1.62 0.98 -5.20
N ILE A 118 -2.91 0.70 -5.02
CA ILE A 118 -3.68 -0.17 -5.92
C ILE A 118 -3.78 0.44 -7.32
N PHE A 119 -4.00 1.75 -7.41
CA PHE A 119 -4.05 2.46 -8.69
C PHE A 119 -2.72 2.30 -9.46
N LEU A 120 -1.58 2.55 -8.79
CA LEU A 120 -0.25 2.39 -9.37
C LEU A 120 0.03 0.94 -9.78
N TYR A 121 -0.33 -0.03 -8.94
CA TYR A 121 -0.19 -1.45 -9.28
C TYR A 121 -0.96 -1.80 -10.56
N ASN A 122 -2.24 -1.43 -10.66
CA ASN A 122 -3.06 -1.73 -11.83
C ASN A 122 -2.52 -1.04 -13.09
N PHE A 123 -2.06 0.21 -12.97
CA PHE A 123 -1.43 0.94 -14.07
C PHE A 123 -0.15 0.24 -14.57
N LEU A 124 0.74 -0.15 -13.66
CA LEU A 124 1.98 -0.84 -14.00
C LEU A 124 1.71 -2.22 -14.59
N LEU A 125 0.75 -2.96 -14.03
CA LEU A 125 0.37 -4.28 -14.53
C LEU A 125 -0.15 -4.21 -15.97
N ARG A 126 -0.93 -3.17 -16.30
CA ARG A 126 -1.35 -2.92 -17.68
C ARG A 126 -0.15 -2.68 -18.60
N LYS A 127 0.85 -1.89 -18.16
CA LYS A 127 2.09 -1.65 -18.93
C LYS A 127 2.89 -2.91 -19.17
N VAL A 128 2.96 -3.81 -18.19
CA VAL A 128 3.59 -5.14 -18.35
C VAL A 128 2.91 -5.93 -19.46
N LYS A 129 1.57 -6.04 -19.41
CA LYS A 129 0.79 -6.76 -20.44
C LYS A 129 1.01 -6.17 -21.84
N GLU A 130 0.93 -4.84 -21.99
CA GLU A 130 1.17 -4.15 -23.26
C GLU A 130 2.56 -4.50 -23.85
N LYS A 131 3.60 -4.56 -23.01
CA LYS A 131 4.97 -4.90 -23.43
C LYS A 131 5.15 -6.37 -23.78
N LEU A 132 4.54 -7.28 -23.03
CA LEU A 132 4.56 -8.71 -23.33
C LEU A 132 3.89 -9.00 -24.67
N THR A 133 2.68 -8.48 -24.89
CA THR A 133 1.98 -8.65 -26.17
C THR A 133 2.76 -8.05 -27.34
N PHE A 134 3.43 -6.91 -27.15
CA PHE A 134 4.29 -6.34 -28.20
C PHE A 134 5.45 -7.27 -28.57
N TRP A 135 6.09 -7.90 -27.58
CA TRP A 135 7.15 -8.88 -27.81
C TRP A 135 6.63 -10.10 -28.57
N GLU A 136 5.48 -10.65 -28.18
CA GLU A 136 4.85 -11.81 -28.82
C GLU A 136 4.54 -11.54 -30.30
N VAL A 137 3.97 -10.38 -30.63
CA VAL A 137 3.65 -10.02 -32.02
C VAL A 137 4.93 -9.91 -32.87
N LYS A 138 6.01 -9.35 -32.33
CA LYS A 138 7.28 -9.18 -33.05
C LYS A 138 8.05 -10.49 -33.22
N ASN A 139 8.09 -11.35 -32.20
CA ASN A 139 8.76 -12.64 -32.27
C ASN A 139 7.94 -13.70 -33.00
N GLY A 140 6.61 -13.66 -32.90
CA GLY A 140 5.70 -14.50 -33.69
C GLY A 140 5.85 -14.26 -35.19
N ARG A 141 6.00 -12.99 -35.62
CA ARG A 141 6.28 -12.61 -37.02
C ARG A 141 7.65 -13.04 -37.54
N LYS A 142 8.62 -13.40 -36.68
CA LYS A 142 9.95 -13.86 -37.10
C LYS A 142 10.04 -15.38 -37.31
N ARG A 143 9.03 -16.13 -36.86
CA ARG A 143 8.98 -17.60 -36.97
C ARG A 143 8.10 -18.11 -38.12
N VAL A 144 7.47 -17.19 -38.87
CA VAL A 144 6.69 -17.44 -40.09
C VAL A 144 7.47 -16.84 -41.25
#